data_AF-A0A9W6SF03-F1
#
_entry.id   AF-A0A9W6SF03-F1
#
_cell.length_a   1.000
_cell.length_b   1.000
_cell.length_c   1.000
_cell.angle_alpha   90.00
_cell.angle_beta   90.00
_cell.angle_gamma   90.00
#
_symmetry.space_group_name_H-M   'P 1'
#
loop_
_entity.id
_entity.type
_entity.pdbx_description
1 polymer ?
#
loop_
_entity_poly.entity_id
_entity_poly.type
_entity_poly.pdbx_seq_one_letter_code
_entity_poly.pdbx_strand_id
1 'polypeptide(L)' 'MHKLSALWRRCRHYGDRGMSTAEYAVGTVAAAAFAGVLFKIVTSSEVRKMLLVIIHRALNLVG' A
#
# COMPACT_ATOMS: atom_id res chain seq x y z
N MET A 1 -3.03 45.73 8.91
CA MET A 1 -2.83 44.33 9.37
C MET A 1 -3.94 43.35 8.95
N HIS A 2 -5.14 43.79 8.51
CA HIS A 2 -6.24 42.87 8.13
C HIS A 2 -6.10 42.17 6.76
N LYS A 3 -5.36 42.74 5.80
CA LYS A 3 -5.16 42.11 4.48
C LYS A 3 -4.28 40.85 4.53
N LEU A 4 -3.32 40.80 5.46
CA LEU A 4 -2.44 39.63 5.64
C LEU A 4 -3.21 38.41 6.18
N SER A 5 -4.12 38.62 7.14
CA SER A 5 -4.93 37.53 7.71
C SER A 5 -5.98 36.98 6.74
N ALA A 6 -6.40 37.77 5.75
CA ALA A 6 -7.27 37.32 4.66
C ALA A 6 -6.51 36.45 3.65
N LEU A 7 -5.27 36.82 3.30
CA LEU A 7 -4.39 36.04 2.43
C LEU A 7 -4.01 34.69 3.07
N TRP A 8 -3.66 34.69 4.35
CA TRP A 8 -3.36 33.47 5.10
C TRP A 8 -4.54 32.49 5.15
N ARG A 9 -5.77 33.00 5.36
CA ARG A 9 -6.98 32.16 5.32
C ARG A 9 -7.24 31.55 3.95
N ARG A 10 -7.00 32.30 2.85
CA ARG A 10 -7.14 31.78 1.48
C ARG A 10 -6.16 30.64 1.19
N CYS A 11 -4.89 30.78 1.59
CA CYS A 11 -3.90 29.72 1.38
C CYS A 11 -4.24 28.46 2.19
N ARG A 12 -4.65 28.63 3.46
CA ARG A 12 -5.08 27.49 4.30
C ARG A 12 -6.28 26.77 3.69
N HIS A 13 -7.30 27.52 3.24
CA HIS A 13 -8.48 26.92 2.62
C HIS A 13 -8.16 26.16 1.32
N TYR A 14 -7.18 26.60 0.54
CA TYR A 14 -6.70 25.86 -0.63
C TYR A 14 -5.95 24.57 -0.24
N GLY A 15 -5.15 24.61 0.82
CA GLY A 15 -4.50 23.44 1.41
C GLY A 15 -5.53 22.40 1.90
N ASP A 16 -6.55 22.84 2.64
CA ASP A 16 -7.59 21.96 3.18
C ASP A 16 -8.40 21.26 2.07
N ARG A 17 -8.60 21.92 0.91
CA ARG A 17 -9.29 21.31 -0.24
C ARG A 17 -8.47 20.23 -0.94
N GLY A 18 -7.14 20.32 -0.91
CA GLY A 18 -6.25 19.34 -1.54
C GLY A 18 -5.77 18.23 -0.59
N MET A 19 -5.89 18.45 0.73
CA MET A 19 -5.37 17.57 1.76
C MET A 19 -5.98 16.17 1.69
N SER A 20 -7.32 16.06 1.65
CA SER A 20 -8.00 14.77 1.57
C SER A 20 -7.67 14.01 0.28
N THR A 21 -7.60 14.68 -0.88
CA THR A 21 -7.22 14.03 -2.15
C THR A 21 -5.79 13.51 -2.13
N ALA A 22 -4.86 14.26 -1.52
CA ALA A 22 -3.48 13.84 -1.36
C ALA A 22 -3.35 12.63 -0.43
N GLU A 23 -4.11 12.58 0.67
CA GLU A 23 -4.14 11.44 1.59
C GLU A 23 -4.59 10.15 0.89
N TYR A 24 -5.68 10.21 0.12
CA TYR A 24 -6.16 9.04 -0.64
C TYR A 24 -5.17 8.58 -1.71
N ALA A 25 -4.53 9.53 -2.41
CA ALA A 25 -3.52 9.21 -3.42
C ALA A 25 -2.30 8.52 -2.78
N VAL A 26 -1.76 9.09 -1.69
CA VAL A 26 -0.62 8.52 -0.98
C VAL A 26 -0.98 7.17 -0.35
N GLY A 27 -2.17 7.04 0.23
CA GLY A 27 -2.67 5.77 0.76
C GLY A 27 -2.73 4.67 -0.31
N THR A 28 -3.18 5.01 -1.52
CA THR A 28 -3.23 4.08 -2.64
C THR A 28 -1.83 3.67 -3.11
N VAL A 29 -0.90 4.62 -3.22
CA VAL A 29 0.50 4.35 -3.58
C VAL A 29 1.18 3.46 -2.52
N ALA A 30 0.96 3.75 -1.23
CA ALA A 30 1.49 2.95 -0.14
C ALA A 30 0.95 1.50 -0.18
N ALA A 31 -0.35 1.33 -0.42
CA ALA A 31 -0.96 0.01 -0.57
C ALA A 31 -0.40 -0.76 -1.78
N ALA A 32 -0.23 -0.09 -2.92
CA ALA A 32 0.35 -0.70 -4.12
C ALA A 32 1.82 -1.13 -3.91
N ALA A 33 2.62 -0.30 -3.23
CA ALA A 33 4.00 -0.65 -2.88
C ALA A 33 4.05 -1.87 -1.95
N PHE A 34 3.20 -1.91 -0.94
CA PHE A 34 3.11 -3.05 -0.03
C PHE A 34 2.68 -4.33 -0.76
N ALA A 35 1.69 -4.25 -1.65
CA ALA A 35 1.28 -5.37 -2.49
C ALA A 35 2.44 -5.88 -3.38
N GLY A 36 3.26 -4.98 -3.92
CA GLY A 36 4.46 -5.34 -4.68
C GLY A 36 5.47 -6.15 -3.85
N VAL A 37 5.70 -5.76 -2.59
CA VAL A 37 6.56 -6.51 -1.66
C VAL A 37 5.97 -7.89 -1.37
N LEU A 38 4.68 -7.98 -1.04
CA LEU A 38 4.00 -9.27 -0.80
C LEU A 38 4.05 -10.18 -2.02
N PHE A 39 3.83 -9.63 -3.22
CA PHE A 39 3.93 -10.39 -4.46
C PHE A 39 5.33 -10.98 -4.64
N LYS A 40 6.38 -10.20 -4.39
CA LYS A 40 7.77 -10.67 -4.40
C LYS A 40 8.02 -11.81 -3.41
N ILE A 41 7.44 -11.73 -2.22
CA ILE A 41 7.57 -12.76 -1.18
C ILE A 41 6.88 -14.05 -1.65
N VAL A 42 5.61 -13.97 -2.06
CA VAL A 42 4.82 -15.15 -2.48
C VAL A 42 5.39 -15.81 -3.73
N THR A 43 5.99 -15.04 -4.64
CA THR A 43 6.63 -15.56 -5.86
C THR A 43 8.08 -16.03 -5.66
N SER A 44 8.62 -15.93 -4.44
CA SER A 44 9.99 -16.34 -4.14
C SER A 44 10.20 -17.86 -4.24
N SER A 45 11.46 -18.27 -4.46
CA SER A 45 11.84 -19.69 -4.51
C SER A 45 11.55 -20.42 -3.20
N GLU A 46 11.72 -19.75 -2.06
CA GLU A 46 11.52 -20.36 -0.74
C GLU A 46 10.06 -20.67 -0.48
N VAL A 47 9.14 -19.73 -0.76
CA VAL A 47 7.69 -19.98 -0.64
C VAL A 47 7.26 -21.10 -1.58
N ARG A 48 7.76 -21.10 -2.84
CA ARG A 48 7.48 -22.19 -3.78
C ARG A 48 7.95 -23.55 -3.26
N LYS A 49 9.17 -23.65 -2.73
CA LYS A 49 9.69 -24.91 -2.15
C LYS A 49 8.84 -25.37 -0.96
N MET A 50 8.46 -24.46 -0.07
CA MET A 50 7.60 -24.78 1.07
C MET A 50 6.24 -25.34 0.61
N LEU A 51 5.61 -24.71 -0.37
CA LEU A 51 4.35 -25.19 -0.95
C LEU A 51 4.51 -26.56 -1.60
N LEU A 52 5.59 -26.78 -2.35
CA LEU A 52 5.88 -28.09 -2.95
C LEU A 52 6.03 -29.20 -1.89
N VAL A 53 6.68 -28.91 -0.76
CA VAL A 53 6.79 -29.88 0.35
C VAL A 53 5.42 -30.23 0.91
N ILE A 54 4.54 -29.24 1.09
CA ILE A 54 3.17 -29.47 1.59
C ILE A 54 2.39 -30.33 0.60
N ILE A 55 2.47 -30.02 -0.70
CA ILE A 55 1.79 -30.77 -1.76
C ILE A 55 2.31 -32.22 -1.82
N HIS A 56 3.63 -32.43 -1.79
CA HIS A 56 4.22 -33.77 -1.78
C HIS A 56 3.78 -34.59 -0.56
N ARG A 57 3.73 -33.98 0.62
CA ARG A 57 3.22 -34.65 1.82
C ARG A 57 1.75 -35.04 1.66
N ALA A 58 0.92 -34.15 1.14
CA ALA A 58 -0.50 -34.44 0.92
C ALA A 58 -0.70 -35.59 -0.08
N LEU A 59 0.08 -35.62 -1.17
CA LEU A 59 0.01 -36.69 -2.17
C LEU A 59 0.50 -38.05 -1.63
N ASN A 60 1.56 -38.05 -0.83
CA ASN A 60 2.09 -39.28 -0.20
C ASN A 60 1.21 -39.83 0.93
N LEU A 61 0.26 -39.05 1.45
CA LEU A 61 -0.71 -39.53 2.45
C LEU A 61 -1.94 -40.18 1.79
N VAL A 62 -2.20 -39.90 0.51
CA VAL A 62 -3.37 -40.37 -0.24
C VAL A 62 -3.06 -41.62 -1.08
N GLY A 63 -1.79 -41.81 -1.49
CA GLY A 63 -1.30 -43.04 -2.12
C GLY A 63 -0.73 -44.02 -1.11
#